data_AF-A0A3S0EQU6-F1
#
_entry.id   AF-A0A3S0EQU6-F1
#
_cell.length_a   1.000
_cell.length_b   1.000
_cell.length_c   1.000
_cell.angle_alpha   90.00
_cell.angle_beta   90.00
_cell.angle_gamma   90.00
#
_symmetry.space_group_name_H-M   'P 1'
#
loop_
_entity.id
_entity.type
_entity.pdbx_description
1 polymer ?
#
loop_
_entity_poly.entity_id
_entity_poly.type
_entity_poly.pdbx_seq_one_letter_code
_entity_poly.pdbx_strand_id
1 'polypeptide(L)'
;MRGAALGILFALGAASQALAGEAVERATEGGAKKTESCLGPGPMPASAARDLVEKIARDEKFYPEFVLAVARAESNFQSDAVSPRGAVGLMQLEPETAKHYGVNICDPADNVRGGVRFLRDLHSRYRNPLFILAAYNAGEKALLAHGGIPPFPETVSFVAAVVNDFYDWPKISGRTRDDRGPLPAVQQQESAKDRNWRSGFVWNVEQNGEQE
;
A
#
# COMPACT_ATOMS: atom_id res chain seq x y z
N MET A 1 24.34 36.66 -49.80
CA MET A 1 24.55 36.71 -48.33
C MET A 1 23.93 37.98 -47.78
N ARG A 2 23.21 37.88 -46.65
CA ARG A 2 22.67 38.98 -45.81
C ARG A 2 21.44 39.68 -46.43
N GLY A 3 20.33 39.99 -45.76
CA GLY A 3 19.92 40.25 -44.36
C GLY A 3 18.71 41.22 -44.53
N ALA A 4 17.67 41.31 -43.72
CA ALA A 4 17.62 41.39 -42.28
C ALA A 4 16.19 41.12 -41.78
N ALA A 5 16.10 40.53 -40.59
CA ALA A 5 14.87 40.41 -39.81
C ALA A 5 14.72 41.64 -38.89
N LEU A 6 13.50 42.20 -38.85
CA LEU A 6 12.96 43.01 -37.74
C LEU A 6 12.83 42.08 -36.52
N GLY A 7 13.37 42.37 -35.33
CA GLY A 7 13.03 43.50 -34.44
C GLY A 7 11.74 43.14 -33.70
N ILE A 8 11.78 42.68 -32.44
CA ILE A 8 11.61 43.47 -31.20
C ILE A 8 12.03 42.54 -30.03
N LEU A 9 13.23 42.73 -29.45
CA LEU A 9 13.50 43.35 -28.14
C LEU A 9 12.31 43.53 -27.18
N PHE A 10 12.29 42.75 -26.10
CA PHE A 10 12.09 43.34 -24.77
C PHE A 10 13.18 42.82 -23.84
N ALA A 11 13.89 43.78 -23.25
CA ALA A 11 14.96 43.57 -22.30
C ALA A 11 14.51 44.06 -20.91
N LEU A 12 15.03 43.35 -19.90
CA LEU A 12 15.42 43.81 -18.57
C LEU A 12 14.32 44.21 -17.56
N GLY A 13 14.20 43.36 -16.54
CA GLY A 13 13.86 43.73 -15.17
C GLY A 13 14.58 42.77 -14.22
N ALA A 14 15.67 43.23 -13.60
CA ALA A 14 16.51 42.45 -12.69
C ALA A 14 16.03 42.54 -11.23
N ALA A 15 16.44 41.51 -10.48
CA ALA A 15 16.63 41.45 -9.03
C ALA A 15 15.39 41.47 -8.11
N SER A 16 15.06 40.30 -7.56
CA SER A 16 14.82 40.20 -6.11
C SER A 16 15.52 38.96 -5.56
N GLN A 17 16.24 39.16 -4.47
CA GLN A 17 17.28 38.31 -3.94
C GLN A 17 16.72 37.14 -3.14
N ALA A 18 17.37 35.98 -3.32
CA ALA A 18 17.72 34.98 -2.33
C ALA A 18 16.93 34.94 -1.01
N LEU A 19 15.95 34.04 -0.91
CA LEU A 19 15.54 33.36 0.34
C LEU A 19 14.86 32.02 -0.02
N ALA A 20 15.61 31.05 -0.51
CA ALA A 20 15.09 29.67 -0.72
C ALA A 20 16.18 28.60 -0.63
N GLY A 21 17.24 28.83 0.14
CA GLY A 21 18.44 27.97 0.14
C GLY A 21 18.67 27.09 1.36
N GLU A 22 18.04 27.32 2.52
CA GLU A 22 18.52 26.72 3.79
C GLU A 22 17.57 25.73 4.49
N ALA A 23 16.40 25.44 3.90
CA ALA A 23 15.39 24.60 4.57
C ALA A 23 15.28 23.16 4.04
N VAL A 24 15.94 22.81 2.93
CA VAL A 24 15.82 21.48 2.30
C VAL A 24 17.01 20.55 2.62
N GLU A 25 18.16 21.08 3.06
CA GLU A 25 19.36 20.26 3.34
C GLU A 25 19.41 19.64 4.75
N ARG A 26 18.64 20.14 5.74
CA ARG A 26 18.72 19.61 7.13
C ARG A 26 17.89 18.34 7.39
N ALA A 27 17.00 17.94 6.49
CA ALA A 27 16.12 16.78 6.71
C ALA A 27 16.67 15.45 6.15
N THR A 28 17.63 15.51 5.23
CA THR A 28 18.14 14.34 4.50
C THR A 28 19.34 13.68 5.18
N GLU A 29 20.18 14.43 5.90
CA GLU A 29 21.41 13.89 6.51
C GLU A 29 21.16 13.13 7.84
N GLY A 30 20.08 13.43 8.56
CA GLY A 30 19.80 12.84 9.88
C GLY A 30 19.07 11.49 9.85
N GLY A 31 18.26 11.24 8.81
CA GLY A 31 17.43 10.03 8.68
C GLY A 31 18.20 8.82 8.14
N ALA A 32 18.97 9.03 7.07
CA ALA A 32 19.69 7.95 6.37
C ALA A 32 20.81 7.32 7.22
N LYS A 33 21.48 8.10 8.08
CA LYS A 33 22.56 7.61 8.95
C LYS A 33 22.07 6.72 10.10
N LYS A 34 20.78 6.83 10.46
CA LYS A 34 20.17 6.06 11.56
C LYS A 34 19.69 4.68 11.09
N THR A 35 19.36 4.53 9.81
CA THR A 35 18.83 3.29 9.22
C THR A 35 19.93 2.28 8.86
N GLU A 36 21.16 2.75 8.55
CA GLU A 36 22.34 1.88 8.47
C GLU A 36 22.70 1.24 9.82
N SER A 37 22.21 1.79 10.93
CA SER A 37 22.55 1.33 12.29
C SER A 37 21.78 0.07 12.73
N CYS A 38 20.82 -0.42 11.93
CA CYS A 38 20.09 -1.66 12.24
C CYS A 38 20.74 -2.93 11.69
N LEU A 39 21.94 -2.84 11.11
CA LEU A 39 22.75 -3.98 10.68
C LEU A 39 23.28 -4.75 11.90
N GLY A 40 22.38 -5.50 12.55
CA GLY A 40 22.64 -6.36 13.71
C GLY A 40 23.15 -7.76 13.31
N PRO A 41 22.98 -8.78 14.18
CA PRO A 41 23.57 -10.12 14.03
C PRO A 41 22.88 -10.94 12.94
N GLY A 42 23.02 -10.53 11.67
CA GLY A 42 22.53 -11.24 10.49
C GLY A 42 21.01 -11.38 10.38
N PRO A 43 20.50 -11.74 9.19
CA PRO A 43 19.07 -11.99 8.98
C PRO A 43 18.61 -13.23 9.73
N MET A 44 17.45 -13.13 10.36
CA MET A 44 16.73 -14.28 10.93
C MET A 44 16.25 -15.20 9.82
N PRO A 45 16.27 -16.54 9.99
CA PRO A 45 15.64 -17.45 9.05
C PRO A 45 14.15 -17.12 8.88
N ALA A 46 13.64 -17.16 7.65
CA ALA A 46 12.24 -16.78 7.35
C ALA A 46 11.20 -17.58 8.17
N SER A 47 11.47 -18.85 8.47
CA SER A 47 10.60 -19.66 9.34
C SER A 47 10.56 -19.12 10.78
N ALA A 48 11.71 -18.80 11.37
CA ALA A 48 11.79 -18.23 12.70
C ALA A 48 11.17 -16.82 12.75
N ALA A 49 11.34 -16.03 11.70
CA ALA A 49 10.69 -14.73 11.56
C ALA A 49 9.16 -14.86 11.51
N ARG A 50 8.64 -15.83 10.75
CA ARG A 50 7.21 -16.13 10.70
C ARG A 50 6.67 -16.52 12.07
N ASP A 51 7.35 -17.43 12.78
CA ASP A 51 6.97 -17.88 14.11
C ASP A 51 6.97 -16.72 15.13
N LEU A 52 7.96 -15.83 15.02
CA LEU A 52 8.05 -14.62 15.84
C LEU A 52 6.86 -13.68 15.60
N VAL A 53 6.53 -13.42 14.32
CA VAL A 53 5.39 -12.60 13.93
C VAL A 53 4.10 -13.16 14.50
N GLU A 54 3.87 -14.45 14.31
CA GLU A 54 2.65 -15.12 14.77
C GLU A 54 2.53 -15.10 16.30
N LYS A 55 3.64 -15.36 17.01
CA LYS A 55 3.70 -15.30 18.46
C LYS A 55 3.35 -13.90 18.98
N ILE A 56 3.99 -12.85 18.45
CA ILE A 56 3.77 -11.48 18.92
C ILE A 56 2.35 -11.00 18.58
N ALA A 57 1.82 -11.37 17.42
CA ALA A 57 0.44 -11.07 17.06
C ALA A 57 -0.55 -11.67 18.09
N ARG A 58 -0.30 -12.89 18.58
CA ARG A 58 -1.08 -13.50 19.67
C ARG A 58 -0.89 -12.78 21.00
N ASP A 59 0.35 -12.44 21.37
CA ASP A 59 0.66 -11.74 22.61
C ASP A 59 -0.03 -10.35 22.67
N GLU A 60 -0.01 -9.63 21.54
CA GLU A 60 -0.68 -8.34 21.34
C GLU A 60 -2.18 -8.50 21.01
N LYS A 61 -2.73 -9.72 21.03
CA LYS A 61 -4.16 -10.04 20.83
C LYS A 61 -4.75 -9.43 19.55
N PHE A 62 -4.06 -9.57 18.43
CA PHE A 62 -4.47 -9.05 17.14
C PHE A 62 -4.25 -10.07 16.03
N TYR A 63 -5.30 -10.32 15.25
CA TYR A 63 -5.46 -11.38 14.23
C TYR A 63 -4.14 -11.90 13.61
N PRO A 64 -3.60 -13.05 14.06
CA PRO A 64 -2.29 -13.54 13.63
C PRO A 64 -2.14 -13.71 12.12
N GLU A 65 -3.15 -14.27 11.45
CA GLU A 65 -3.13 -14.45 9.99
C GLU A 65 -3.08 -13.11 9.23
N PHE A 66 -3.73 -12.07 9.76
CA PHE A 66 -3.69 -10.74 9.15
C PHE A 66 -2.31 -10.10 9.30
N VAL A 67 -1.70 -10.21 10.48
CA VAL A 67 -0.34 -9.71 10.73
C VAL A 67 0.69 -10.46 9.89
N LEU A 68 0.54 -11.77 9.73
CA LEU A 68 1.38 -12.59 8.86
C LEU A 68 1.29 -12.13 7.40
N ALA A 69 0.09 -11.88 6.90
CA ALA A 69 -0.12 -11.37 5.54
C ALA A 69 0.52 -9.98 5.33
N VAL A 70 0.40 -9.08 6.32
CA VAL A 70 1.07 -7.77 6.30
C VAL A 70 2.60 -7.94 6.30
N ALA A 71 3.16 -8.70 7.23
CA ALA A 71 4.62 -8.91 7.32
C ALA A 71 5.20 -9.55 6.05
N ARG A 72 4.45 -10.47 5.42
CA ARG A 72 4.82 -11.02 4.13
C ARG A 72 4.85 -9.96 3.03
N ALA A 73 3.83 -9.10 2.96
CA ALA A 73 3.75 -8.05 1.96
C ALA A 73 4.82 -6.95 2.15
N GLU A 74 5.18 -6.66 3.40
CA GLU A 74 6.17 -5.63 3.74
C GLU A 74 7.60 -6.05 3.43
N SER A 75 8.04 -7.22 3.92
CA SER A 75 9.44 -7.64 3.78
C SER A 75 9.65 -9.07 3.33
N ASN A 76 8.56 -9.81 3.08
CA ASN A 76 8.61 -11.26 2.85
C ASN A 76 9.38 -11.99 3.96
N PHE A 77 9.17 -11.58 5.21
CA PHE A 77 9.83 -12.08 6.42
C PHE A 77 11.35 -11.85 6.48
N GLN A 78 11.88 -10.88 5.73
CA GLN A 78 13.26 -10.42 5.88
C GLN A 78 13.36 -9.49 7.08
N SER A 79 14.09 -9.91 8.12
CA SER A 79 14.19 -9.18 9.39
C SER A 79 15.15 -7.98 9.35
N ASP A 80 16.04 -7.95 8.36
CA ASP A 80 17.05 -6.92 8.13
C ASP A 80 16.71 -6.01 6.93
N ALA A 81 15.50 -6.14 6.37
CA ALA A 81 15.05 -5.34 5.24
C ALA A 81 15.03 -3.85 5.60
N VAL A 82 15.61 -3.02 4.73
CA VAL A 82 15.57 -1.55 4.83
C VAL A 82 15.08 -0.98 3.50
N SER A 83 13.99 -0.22 3.52
CA SER A 83 13.47 0.44 2.31
C SER A 83 14.25 1.72 1.97
N PRO A 84 14.16 2.22 0.72
CA PRO A 84 14.73 3.51 0.33
C PRO A 84 14.22 4.71 1.15
N ARG A 85 13.04 4.58 1.77
CA ARG A 85 12.45 5.62 2.64
C ARG A 85 12.86 5.48 4.11
N GLY A 86 13.66 4.47 4.44
CA GLY A 86 14.17 4.22 5.79
C GLY A 86 13.23 3.39 6.67
N ALA A 87 12.23 2.73 6.09
CA ALA A 87 11.43 1.75 6.82
C ALA A 87 12.24 0.48 7.08
N VAL A 88 12.06 -0.16 8.24
CA VAL A 88 12.96 -1.23 8.72
C VAL A 88 12.20 -2.49 9.12
N GLY A 89 12.81 -3.64 8.85
CA GLY A 89 12.50 -4.93 9.46
C GLY A 89 11.26 -5.64 8.92
N LEU A 90 10.79 -6.61 9.71
CA LEU A 90 9.69 -7.53 9.37
C LEU A 90 8.38 -6.83 9.02
N MET A 91 8.12 -5.68 9.64
CA MET A 91 6.89 -4.93 9.46
C MET A 91 7.11 -3.57 8.79
N GLN A 92 8.31 -3.34 8.23
CA GLN A 92 8.73 -2.10 7.56
C GLN A 92 8.22 -0.86 8.30
N LEU A 93 8.54 -0.78 9.59
CA LEU A 93 8.17 0.40 10.38
C LEU A 93 9.03 1.59 9.98
N GLU A 94 8.41 2.77 9.91
CA GLU A 94 9.15 4.04 9.82
C GLU A 94 9.72 4.43 11.19
N PRO A 95 10.88 5.13 11.25
CA PRO A 95 11.49 5.54 12.52
C PRO A 95 10.59 6.36 13.43
N GLU A 96 9.77 7.27 12.88
CA GLU A 96 8.84 8.06 13.69
C GLU A 96 7.69 7.21 14.25
N THR A 97 7.22 6.20 13.50
CA THR A 97 6.23 5.22 13.97
C THR A 97 6.81 4.38 15.12
N ALA A 98 8.05 3.88 14.98
CA ALA A 98 8.71 3.14 16.05
C ALA A 98 8.87 3.99 17.33
N LYS A 99 9.22 5.26 17.18
CA LYS A 99 9.30 6.22 18.28
C LYS A 99 7.93 6.44 18.94
N HIS A 100 6.85 6.55 18.16
CA HIS A 100 5.49 6.69 18.68
C HIS A 100 5.10 5.52 19.58
N TYR A 101 5.47 4.29 19.20
CA TYR A 101 5.18 3.08 19.98
C TYR A 101 6.23 2.70 21.02
N GLY A 102 7.32 3.48 21.13
CA GLY A 102 8.39 3.26 22.10
C GLY A 102 9.14 1.95 21.89
N VAL A 103 9.34 1.51 20.64
CA VAL A 103 9.98 0.24 20.31
C VAL A 103 11.37 0.44 19.69
N ASN A 104 12.28 -0.50 19.93
CA ASN A 104 13.55 -0.54 19.21
C ASN A 104 13.34 -1.14 17.80
N ILE A 105 13.33 -0.29 16.78
CA ILE A 105 13.02 -0.72 15.40
C ILE A 105 14.03 -1.73 14.82
N CYS A 106 15.26 -1.77 15.34
CA CYS A 106 16.31 -2.68 14.90
C CYS A 106 16.22 -4.06 15.57
N ASP A 107 15.44 -4.21 16.64
CA ASP A 107 15.15 -5.51 17.24
C ASP A 107 13.91 -6.11 16.55
N PRO A 108 14.00 -7.32 15.94
CA PRO A 108 12.89 -7.88 15.19
C PRO A 108 11.61 -8.07 16.02
N ALA A 109 11.72 -8.38 17.32
CA ALA A 109 10.55 -8.57 18.16
C ALA A 109 9.85 -7.24 18.47
N ASP A 110 10.62 -6.21 18.80
CA ASP A 110 10.13 -4.85 19.00
C ASP A 110 9.56 -4.25 17.71
N ASN A 111 10.19 -4.49 16.56
CA ASN A 111 9.70 -4.09 15.24
C ASN A 111 8.29 -4.64 14.97
N VAL A 112 8.10 -5.96 15.15
CA VAL A 112 6.79 -6.59 15.00
C VAL A 112 5.80 -6.05 16.03
N ARG A 113 6.22 -5.90 17.29
CA ARG A 113 5.33 -5.39 18.35
C ARG A 113 4.82 -3.98 18.03
N GLY A 114 5.68 -3.10 17.52
CA GLY A 114 5.30 -1.78 17.04
C GLY A 114 4.31 -1.83 15.87
N GLY A 115 4.57 -2.70 14.88
CA GLY A 115 3.70 -2.89 13.72
C GLY A 115 2.31 -3.38 14.09
N VAL A 116 2.22 -4.35 15.01
CA VAL A 116 0.93 -4.86 15.50
C VAL A 116 0.16 -3.80 16.27
N ARG A 117 0.82 -3.00 17.11
CA ARG A 117 0.18 -1.89 17.82
C ARG A 117 -0.33 -0.83 16.86
N PHE A 118 0.44 -0.52 15.81
CA PHE A 118 -0.01 0.39 14.77
C PHE A 118 -1.26 -0.12 14.05
N LEU A 119 -1.27 -1.39 13.64
CA LEU A 119 -2.46 -2.01 13.04
C LEU A 119 -3.67 -1.99 13.98
N ARG A 120 -3.48 -2.21 15.29
CA ARG A 120 -4.56 -2.15 16.29
C ARG A 120 -5.19 -0.76 16.40
N ASP A 121 -4.37 0.29 16.35
CA ASP A 121 -4.84 1.67 16.40
C ASP A 121 -5.64 2.02 15.14
N LEU A 122 -5.10 1.68 13.97
CA LEU A 122 -5.80 1.84 12.69
C LEU A 122 -7.11 1.04 12.66
N HIS A 123 -7.09 -0.19 13.17
CA HIS A 123 -8.29 -1.02 13.27
C HIS A 123 -9.36 -0.38 14.17
N SER A 124 -8.95 0.20 15.30
CA SER A 124 -9.87 0.87 16.21
C SER A 124 -10.53 2.09 15.58
N ARG A 125 -9.81 2.82 14.71
CA ARG A 125 -10.29 4.03 14.02
C ARG A 125 -11.17 3.73 12.81
N TYR A 126 -10.73 2.85 11.92
CA TYR A 126 -11.34 2.71 10.60
C TYR A 126 -12.31 1.53 10.49
N ARG A 127 -12.12 0.44 11.25
CA ARG A 127 -12.96 -0.78 11.21
C ARG A 127 -13.21 -1.35 9.80
N ASN A 128 -12.35 -1.01 8.85
CA ASN A 128 -12.40 -1.45 7.45
C ASN A 128 -10.99 -1.93 7.06
N PRO A 129 -10.81 -3.21 6.71
CA PRO A 129 -9.48 -3.77 6.42
C PRO A 129 -8.76 -3.05 5.29
N LEU A 130 -9.48 -2.56 4.27
CA LEU A 130 -8.86 -1.84 3.16
C LEU A 130 -8.31 -0.47 3.59
N PHE A 131 -9.04 0.24 4.45
CA PHE A 131 -8.59 1.53 4.98
C PHE A 131 -7.46 1.38 5.98
N ILE A 132 -7.48 0.32 6.79
CA ILE A 132 -6.38 -0.04 7.70
C ILE A 132 -5.11 -0.26 6.89
N LEU A 133 -5.15 -1.09 5.85
CA LEU A 133 -3.98 -1.38 5.01
C LEU A 133 -3.48 -0.15 4.25
N ALA A 134 -4.39 0.64 3.68
CA ALA A 134 -4.03 1.86 2.99
C ALA A 134 -3.41 2.91 3.93
N ALA A 135 -3.94 3.06 5.15
CA ALA A 135 -3.36 3.97 6.14
C ALA A 135 -2.02 3.46 6.70
N TYR A 136 -1.85 2.14 6.82
CA TYR A 136 -0.58 1.54 7.26
C TYR A 136 0.54 1.87 6.25
N ASN A 137 0.28 1.69 4.96
CA ASN A 137 1.28 1.87 3.90
C ASN A 137 1.45 3.33 3.44
N ALA A 138 0.37 4.09 3.27
CA ALA A 138 0.41 5.46 2.74
C ALA A 138 0.31 6.55 3.81
N GLY A 139 0.04 6.17 5.05
CA GLY A 139 -0.27 7.08 6.15
C GLY A 139 -1.74 7.55 6.17
N GLU A 140 -2.25 7.81 7.38
CA GLU A 140 -3.63 8.28 7.60
C GLU A 140 -3.94 9.58 6.85
N LYS A 141 -2.96 10.49 6.75
CA LYS A 141 -3.14 11.77 6.03
C LYS A 141 -3.48 11.55 4.56
N ALA A 142 -2.83 10.59 3.89
CA ALA A 142 -3.09 10.30 2.49
C ALA A 142 -4.47 9.65 2.29
N LEU A 143 -4.82 8.70 3.17
CA LEU A 143 -6.14 8.06 3.19
C LEU A 143 -7.26 9.11 3.32
N LEU A 144 -7.14 10.02 4.31
CA LEU A 144 -8.14 11.05 4.57
C LEU A 144 -8.24 12.06 3.42
N ALA A 145 -7.10 12.48 2.86
CA ALA A 145 -7.08 13.43 1.74
C ALA A 145 -7.77 12.88 0.47
N HIS A 146 -7.73 11.55 0.26
CA HIS A 146 -8.37 10.89 -0.88
C HIS A 146 -9.76 10.34 -0.56
N GLY A 147 -10.22 10.41 0.70
CA GLY A 147 -11.49 9.81 1.12
C GLY A 147 -11.54 8.29 0.98
N GLY A 148 -10.38 7.62 1.00
CA GLY A 148 -10.26 6.19 0.70
C GLY A 148 -8.84 5.80 0.30
N ILE A 149 -8.69 4.62 -0.33
CA ILE A 149 -7.39 4.11 -0.76
C ILE A 149 -6.79 5.09 -1.78
N PRO A 150 -5.62 5.71 -1.51
CA PRO A 150 -5.00 6.63 -2.46
C PRO A 150 -4.53 5.85 -3.71
N PRO A 151 -4.59 6.46 -4.91
CA PRO A 151 -4.21 5.80 -6.17
C PRO A 151 -2.68 5.73 -6.35
N PHE A 152 -1.94 5.46 -5.28
CA PHE A 152 -0.51 5.24 -5.31
C PHE A 152 -0.25 3.79 -5.74
N PRO A 153 0.53 3.54 -6.82
CA PRO A 153 0.74 2.19 -7.32
C PRO A 153 1.24 1.20 -6.25
N GLU A 154 2.12 1.67 -5.36
CA GLU A 154 2.64 0.90 -4.23
C GLU A 154 1.52 0.52 -3.25
N THR A 155 0.71 1.49 -2.81
CA THR A 155 -0.39 1.25 -1.86
C THR A 155 -1.44 0.31 -2.43
N VAL A 156 -1.84 0.50 -3.69
CA VAL A 156 -2.80 -0.39 -4.35
C VAL A 156 -2.25 -1.81 -4.42
N SER A 157 -0.98 -1.96 -4.79
CA SER A 157 -0.32 -3.27 -4.89
C SER A 157 -0.20 -3.94 -3.51
N PHE A 158 0.18 -3.17 -2.48
CA PHE A 158 0.28 -3.62 -1.10
C PHE A 158 -1.06 -4.13 -0.57
N VAL A 159 -2.13 -3.32 -0.70
CA VAL A 159 -3.49 -3.70 -0.27
C VAL A 159 -3.93 -4.98 -0.98
N ALA A 160 -3.72 -5.08 -2.29
CA ALA A 160 -4.07 -6.27 -3.06
C ALA A 160 -3.28 -7.51 -2.60
N ALA A 161 -1.98 -7.37 -2.34
CA ALA A 161 -1.14 -8.46 -1.87
C ALA A 161 -1.62 -9.01 -0.53
N VAL A 162 -1.88 -8.14 0.45
CA VAL A 162 -2.35 -8.56 1.79
C VAL A 162 -3.74 -9.18 1.73
N VAL A 163 -4.67 -8.61 0.97
CA VAL A 163 -6.04 -9.16 0.84
C VAL A 163 -6.02 -10.54 0.19
N ASN A 164 -5.22 -10.74 -0.86
CA ASN A 164 -5.11 -12.03 -1.52
C ASN A 164 -4.50 -13.11 -0.60
N ASP A 165 -3.46 -12.77 0.18
CA ASP A 165 -2.84 -13.70 1.13
C ASP A 165 -3.78 -14.00 2.32
N PHE A 166 -4.44 -12.98 2.87
CA PHE A 166 -5.27 -13.11 4.07
C PHE A 166 -6.59 -13.87 3.83
N TYR A 167 -7.28 -13.61 2.72
CA TYR A 167 -8.53 -14.31 2.40
C TYR A 167 -8.31 -15.62 1.62
N ASP A 168 -7.04 -15.99 1.37
CA ASP A 168 -6.64 -17.15 0.56
C ASP A 168 -7.44 -17.25 -0.75
N TRP A 169 -7.58 -16.11 -1.45
CA TRP A 169 -8.36 -16.10 -2.68
C TRP A 169 -7.64 -16.95 -3.73
N PRO A 170 -8.30 -17.94 -4.37
CA PRO A 170 -7.67 -18.76 -5.41
C PRO A 170 -6.88 -17.92 -6.41
N LYS A 171 -5.57 -18.20 -6.48
CA LYS A 171 -4.64 -17.56 -7.41
C LYS A 171 -5.24 -17.64 -8.82
N ILE A 172 -5.34 -16.51 -9.50
CA ILE A 172 -5.96 -16.42 -10.83
C ILE A 172 -5.27 -17.36 -11.83
N SER A 173 -3.99 -17.68 -11.62
CA SER A 173 -3.22 -18.63 -12.42
C SER A 173 -3.66 -20.09 -12.31
N GLY A 174 -4.47 -20.45 -11.31
CA GLY A 174 -5.00 -21.82 -11.11
C GLY A 174 -6.33 -22.10 -11.82
N ARG A 175 -6.96 -21.08 -12.44
CA ARG A 175 -8.12 -21.27 -13.32
C ARG A 175 -7.67 -21.05 -14.75
N THR A 176 -7.30 -22.12 -15.44
CA THR A 176 -7.19 -22.02 -16.88
C THR A 176 -8.58 -21.72 -17.44
N ARG A 177 -8.66 -21.02 -18.57
CA ARG A 177 -9.94 -20.76 -19.25
C ARG A 177 -10.67 -22.06 -19.61
N ASP A 178 -9.96 -23.17 -19.65
CA ASP A 178 -10.42 -24.52 -19.98
C ASP A 178 -11.24 -25.17 -18.85
N ASP A 179 -11.03 -24.78 -17.59
CA ASP A 179 -11.76 -25.32 -16.43
C ASP A 179 -13.20 -24.79 -16.34
N ARG A 180 -13.52 -23.76 -17.13
CA ARG A 180 -14.87 -23.29 -17.36
C ARG A 180 -15.36 -24.01 -18.61
N GLY A 181 -16.05 -25.13 -18.44
CA GLY A 181 -16.79 -25.76 -19.54
C GLY A 181 -17.57 -24.71 -20.35
N PRO A 182 -17.92 -25.00 -21.63
CA PRO A 182 -18.41 -24.00 -22.58
C PRO A 182 -19.43 -23.07 -21.93
N LEU A 183 -19.17 -21.76 -21.97
CA LEU A 183 -20.16 -20.78 -21.55
C LEU A 183 -21.47 -21.12 -22.28
N PRO A 184 -22.62 -21.19 -21.57
CA PRO A 184 -23.88 -21.42 -22.24
C PRO A 184 -24.03 -20.39 -23.35
N ALA A 185 -24.39 -20.86 -24.54
CA ALA A 185 -24.52 -20.00 -25.72
C ALA A 185 -25.48 -18.85 -25.37
N VAL A 186 -24.94 -17.64 -25.28
CA VAL A 186 -25.73 -16.42 -25.11
C VAL A 186 -26.58 -16.30 -26.37
N GLN A 187 -27.88 -16.55 -26.26
CA GLN A 187 -28.81 -16.24 -27.34
C GLN A 187 -28.84 -14.72 -27.47
N GLN A 188 -28.20 -14.20 -28.53
CA GLN A 188 -28.24 -12.79 -28.87
C GLN A 188 -29.65 -12.44 -29.34
N GLN A 189 -30.52 -12.05 -28.41
CA GLN A 189 -31.74 -11.36 -28.76
C GLN A 189 -31.41 -9.87 -28.86
N GLU A 190 -30.90 -9.46 -30.01
CA GLU A 190 -30.69 -8.05 -30.33
C GLU A 190 -32.06 -7.37 -30.50
N SER A 191 -32.56 -6.70 -29.46
CA SER A 191 -33.66 -5.76 -29.61
C SER A 191 -33.07 -4.40 -30.02
N ALA A 192 -33.33 -4.01 -31.27
CA ALA A 192 -32.71 -2.88 -31.96
C ALA A 192 -33.20 -1.48 -31.50
N LYS A 193 -33.63 -1.30 -30.24
CA LYS A 193 -34.30 -0.04 -29.82
C LYS A 193 -33.51 0.90 -28.91
N ASP A 194 -32.44 0.48 -28.24
CA ASP A 194 -31.72 1.36 -27.30
C ASP A 194 -30.26 1.61 -27.72
N ARG A 195 -30.07 2.38 -28.80
CA ARG A 195 -28.74 2.76 -29.34
C ARG A 195 -28.13 4.03 -28.71
N ASN A 196 -28.40 4.30 -27.44
CA ASN A 196 -27.69 5.37 -26.73
C ASN A 196 -27.20 4.94 -25.34
N TRP A 197 -26.55 3.79 -25.29
CA TRP A 197 -25.78 3.37 -24.13
C TRP A 197 -24.29 3.63 -24.41
N ARG A 198 -23.63 4.45 -23.59
CA ARG A 198 -22.17 4.49 -23.52
C ARG A 198 -21.78 4.06 -22.12
N SER A 199 -21.24 2.85 -22.05
CA SER A 199 -20.53 2.23 -20.91
C SER A 199 -21.35 1.96 -19.63
N GLY A 200 -21.63 0.68 -19.38
CA GLY A 200 -22.09 0.16 -18.09
C GLY A 200 -22.99 -1.07 -18.23
N PHE A 201 -22.45 -2.26 -17.95
CA PHE A 201 -23.18 -3.53 -17.90
C PHE A 201 -24.20 -3.48 -16.74
N VAL A 202 -25.49 -3.63 -17.03
CA VAL A 202 -26.57 -3.73 -16.03
C VAL A 202 -27.10 -5.17 -16.06
N TRP A 203 -27.10 -5.86 -14.92
CA TRP A 203 -27.83 -7.12 -14.76
C TRP A 203 -29.27 -6.80 -14.34
N ASN A 204 -30.25 -7.21 -15.15
CA ASN A 204 -31.65 -7.25 -14.74
C ASN A 204 -31.93 -8.63 -14.13
N VAL A 205 -32.26 -8.66 -12.84
CA VAL A 205 -32.82 -9.85 -12.19
C VAL A 205 -34.34 -9.71 -12.29
N GLU A 206 -34.95 -10.42 -13.25
CA GLU A 206 -36.41 -10.58 -13.27
C GLU A 206 -36.82 -11.45 -12.07
N GLN A 207 -37.56 -10.86 -11.14
CA GLN A 207 -38.26 -11.60 -10.10
C GLN A 207 -39.48 -12.26 -10.73
N ASN A 208 -39.45 -13.59 -10.89
CA ASN A 208 -40.61 -14.37 -11.28
C ASN A 208 -41.04 -15.27 -10.11
N GLY A 209 -42.24 -14.99 -9.60
CA GLY A 209 -42.96 -15.75 -8.59
C GLY A 209 -43.69 -14.76 -7.68
N GLU A 210 -45.02 -14.68 -7.61
CA GLU A 210 -46.07 -15.66 -7.83
C GLU A 210 -47.35 -14.95 -8.31
N GLN A 211 -48.14 -15.57 -9.18
CA GLN A 211 -49.58 -15.33 -9.24
C GLN A 211 -50.28 -16.66 -9.00
N GLU A 212 -51.17 -16.66 -8.01
CA GLU A 212 -52.12 -17.73 -7.64
C GLU A 212 -53.10 -18.05 -8.78
#